data_AF-A0A9D5P5D6-F1
#
_entry.id   AF-A0A9D5P5D6-F1
#
_cell.length_a   1.000
_cell.length_b   1.000
_cell.length_c   1.000
_cell.angle_alpha   90.00
_cell.angle_beta   90.00
_cell.angle_gamma   90.00
#
_symmetry.space_group_name_H-M   'P 1'
#
loop_
_entity.id
_entity.type
_entity.pdbx_description
1 polymer ?
#
loop_
_entity_poly.entity_id
_entity_poly.type
_entity_poly.pdbx_seq_one_letter_code
_entity_poly.pdbx_strand_id
1 'polypeptide(L)'
;MVKKKEFDPKVQWAKFIGVLVLYLLFLYWVGSWWGLLVIPFIYDVYITKKIKWQWWKEAEKPVKFVMSWIDALVFALVAVYFINQFFFQNYVIPSSSLEKSLLTGDYLFVSKVSYGPRIPQTPLTMPLTQHTLPVVECKSYIEWPHWDYRRVKGLGNVQLNDIVVFNYPAGDTICTALQYQTEYYNLCYGYGIGNYPNMPNPDSLSAEQRLKLYSDIYETGKTIIKDHPQEFGEIATRPTDRRENYVKRCVGLPGQTLQIKNHVVYLDGKANKEPDNVQYTYELRLKRHFTDEEMEKWGITQEELVSLNNSGYMPLTNRVVNEMKQCSDLLESIAFHYDTETWSLYPQNGNYHWTRDNYGPIWIPKKGASINLTLENLPMYERCIRAYEGNDLQVRDGQIFINGKQASKYTFKLDYYWMMGDNRHNSADSRYWGFVPEDHIVGKPIFIWWSSDPDRKGFSGVRWSRIGSIVDNIK
;
A
#
# COMPACT_ATOMS: atom_id res chain seq x y z
N MET A 1 0.64 -33.38 -46.31
CA MET A 1 -0.75 -33.25 -45.84
C MET A 1 -0.79 -33.62 -44.35
N VAL A 2 -0.91 -32.64 -43.46
CA VAL A 2 -1.12 -32.92 -42.03
C VAL A 2 -2.57 -33.39 -41.88
N LYS A 3 -2.79 -34.67 -41.52
CA LYS A 3 -4.14 -35.19 -41.23
C LYS A 3 -4.81 -34.26 -40.22
N LYS A 4 -5.90 -33.59 -40.62
CA LYS A 4 -6.81 -32.89 -39.71
C LYS A 4 -7.26 -33.95 -38.68
N LYS A 5 -6.78 -33.83 -37.43
CA LYS A 5 -7.08 -34.78 -36.36
C LYS A 5 -8.61 -34.94 -36.28
N GLU A 6 -9.11 -36.15 -36.47
CA GLU A 6 -10.55 -36.43 -36.50
C GLU A 6 -11.23 -35.92 -35.22
N PHE A 7 -12.39 -35.31 -35.41
CA PHE A 7 -13.15 -34.61 -34.39
C PHE A 7 -13.89 -35.65 -33.54
N ASP A 8 -13.35 -36.05 -32.38
CA ASP A 8 -14.07 -36.94 -31.45
C ASP A 8 -15.06 -36.12 -30.60
N PRO A 9 -16.38 -36.28 -30.80
CA PRO A 9 -17.38 -35.51 -30.06
C PRO A 9 -17.33 -35.79 -28.55
N LYS A 10 -17.04 -37.03 -28.13
CA LYS A 10 -17.00 -37.40 -26.70
C LYS A 10 -15.88 -36.65 -25.99
N VAL A 11 -14.73 -36.53 -26.64
CA VAL A 11 -13.58 -35.78 -26.10
C VAL A 11 -13.88 -34.28 -25.99
N GLN A 12 -14.58 -33.68 -26.98
CA GLN A 12 -14.96 -32.27 -26.90
C GLN A 12 -15.98 -32.00 -25.81
N TRP A 13 -16.98 -32.87 -25.65
CA TRP A 13 -17.94 -32.79 -24.55
C TRP A 13 -17.27 -32.92 -23.18
N ALA A 14 -16.33 -33.86 -23.01
CA ALA A 14 -15.57 -34.01 -21.77
C ALA A 14 -14.77 -32.75 -21.44
N LYS A 15 -14.07 -32.16 -22.42
CA LYS A 15 -13.34 -30.89 -22.25
C LYS A 15 -14.26 -29.73 -21.91
N PHE A 16 -15.37 -29.60 -22.64
CA PHE A 16 -16.38 -28.57 -22.38
C PHE A 16 -16.92 -28.67 -20.96
N ILE A 17 -17.34 -29.86 -20.52
CA ILE A 17 -17.87 -30.08 -19.18
C ILE A 17 -16.81 -29.74 -18.12
N GLY A 18 -15.57 -30.20 -18.30
CA GLY A 18 -14.48 -29.88 -17.38
C GLY A 18 -14.25 -28.36 -17.23
N VAL A 19 -14.15 -27.64 -18.35
CA VAL A 19 -13.97 -26.18 -18.35
C VAL A 19 -15.19 -25.46 -17.80
N LEU A 20 -16.40 -25.89 -18.16
CA LEU A 20 -17.65 -25.31 -17.66
C LEU A 20 -17.75 -25.46 -16.15
N VAL A 21 -17.46 -26.63 -15.59
CA VAL A 21 -17.48 -26.85 -14.14
C VAL A 21 -16.47 -25.95 -13.44
N LEU A 22 -15.22 -25.89 -13.91
CA LEU A 22 -14.21 -25.01 -13.34
C LEU A 22 -14.61 -23.53 -13.42
N TYR A 23 -15.19 -23.11 -14.55
CA TYR A 23 -15.65 -21.73 -14.73
C TYR A 23 -16.84 -21.40 -13.81
N LEU A 24 -17.81 -22.31 -13.67
CA LEU A 24 -18.95 -22.13 -12.77
C LEU A 24 -18.52 -22.10 -11.30
N LEU A 25 -17.55 -22.94 -10.90
CA LEU A 25 -16.95 -22.88 -9.56
C LEU A 25 -16.24 -21.54 -9.32
N PHE A 26 -15.53 -21.03 -10.32
CA PHE A 26 -14.91 -19.71 -10.26
C PHE A 26 -15.97 -18.60 -10.13
N LEU A 27 -17.04 -18.62 -10.94
CA LEU A 27 -18.12 -17.63 -10.85
C LEU A 27 -18.85 -17.69 -9.52
N TYR A 28 -19.05 -18.89 -8.97
CA TYR A 28 -19.62 -19.08 -7.64
C TYR A 28 -18.71 -18.49 -6.56
N TRP A 29 -17.41 -18.77 -6.59
CA TRP A 29 -16.44 -18.20 -5.65
C TRP A 29 -16.37 -16.67 -5.73
N VAL A 30 -16.34 -16.13 -6.95
CA VAL A 30 -16.32 -14.69 -7.20
C VAL A 30 -17.69 -14.05 -6.97
N GLY A 31 -18.78 -14.81 -6.95
CA GLY A 31 -20.15 -14.29 -6.83
C GLY A 31 -20.54 -13.33 -7.96
N SER A 32 -20.06 -13.54 -9.18
CA SER A 32 -20.35 -12.67 -10.34
C SER A 32 -21.13 -13.41 -11.42
N TRP A 33 -22.45 -13.28 -11.40
CA TRP A 33 -23.35 -14.00 -12.32
C TRP A 33 -23.40 -13.42 -13.73
N TRP A 34 -22.93 -12.18 -13.93
CA TRP A 34 -22.72 -11.63 -15.28
C TRP A 34 -21.76 -12.48 -16.12
N GLY A 35 -20.87 -13.24 -15.47
CA GLY A 35 -20.01 -14.21 -16.15
C GLY A 35 -20.78 -15.31 -16.89
N LEU A 36 -22.05 -15.57 -16.58
CA LEU A 36 -22.86 -16.54 -17.32
C LEU A 36 -22.99 -16.17 -18.82
N LEU A 37 -22.85 -14.89 -19.16
CA LEU A 37 -22.80 -14.42 -20.55
C LEU A 37 -21.62 -15.02 -21.35
N VAL A 38 -20.57 -15.50 -20.68
CA VAL A 38 -19.40 -16.12 -21.30
C VAL A 38 -19.67 -17.60 -21.66
N ILE A 39 -20.64 -18.25 -21.03
CA ILE A 39 -20.94 -19.68 -21.23
C ILE A 39 -21.28 -20.01 -22.69
N PRO A 40 -22.14 -19.25 -23.41
CA PRO A 40 -22.38 -19.49 -24.84
C PRO A 40 -21.10 -19.46 -25.68
N PHE A 41 -20.13 -18.60 -25.33
CA PHE A 41 -18.84 -18.53 -26.03
C PHE A 41 -17.95 -19.72 -25.69
N ILE A 42 -17.92 -20.18 -24.44
CA ILE A 42 -17.23 -21.42 -24.06
C ILE A 42 -17.84 -22.61 -24.81
N TYR A 43 -19.17 -22.70 -24.83
CA TYR A 43 -19.89 -23.73 -25.59
C TYR A 43 -19.55 -23.69 -27.08
N ASP A 44 -19.48 -22.49 -27.67
CA ASP A 44 -19.09 -22.37 -29.07
C ASP A 44 -17.62 -22.76 -29.34
N VAL A 45 -16.71 -22.38 -28.44
CA VAL A 45 -15.29 -22.75 -28.52
C VAL A 45 -15.09 -24.26 -28.49
N TYR A 46 -15.93 -25.06 -27.84
CA TYR A 46 -15.76 -26.52 -27.78
C TYR A 46 -16.71 -27.31 -28.69
N ILE A 47 -17.97 -26.90 -28.78
CA ILE A 47 -19.06 -27.69 -29.37
C ILE A 47 -19.51 -27.13 -30.73
N THR A 48 -20.10 -25.93 -30.78
CA THR A 48 -20.79 -25.46 -32.01
C THR A 48 -19.85 -24.90 -33.06
N LYS A 49 -18.72 -24.30 -32.67
CA LYS A 49 -17.71 -23.73 -33.58
C LYS A 49 -18.29 -22.80 -34.65
N LYS A 50 -19.42 -22.13 -34.37
CA LYS A 50 -20.07 -21.17 -35.29
C LYS A 50 -19.22 -19.93 -35.47
N ILE A 51 -18.58 -19.46 -34.39
CA ILE A 51 -17.61 -18.37 -34.47
C ILE A 51 -16.29 -18.96 -34.94
N LYS A 52 -15.75 -18.41 -36.03
CA LYS A 52 -14.44 -18.80 -36.56
C LYS A 52 -13.33 -18.13 -35.73
N TRP A 53 -13.18 -18.53 -34.47
CA TRP A 53 -12.18 -17.99 -33.53
C TRP A 53 -10.74 -18.00 -34.09
N GLN A 54 -10.45 -18.93 -35.01
CA GLN A 54 -9.14 -19.10 -35.62
C GLN A 54 -9.19 -18.93 -37.15
N TRP A 55 -10.06 -18.05 -37.66
CA TRP A 55 -10.23 -17.77 -39.09
C TRP A 55 -8.89 -17.47 -39.80
N TRP A 56 -7.98 -16.79 -39.10
CA TRP A 56 -6.66 -16.40 -39.60
C TRP A 56 -5.73 -17.59 -39.90
N LYS A 57 -6.03 -18.80 -39.40
CA LYS A 57 -5.25 -20.01 -39.71
C LYS A 57 -5.35 -20.44 -41.18
N GLU A 58 -6.41 -20.01 -41.86
CA GLU A 58 -6.68 -20.25 -43.27
C GLU A 58 -6.26 -19.06 -44.16
N ALA A 59 -5.80 -17.95 -43.56
CA ALA A 59 -5.31 -16.79 -44.29
C ALA A 59 -3.92 -17.03 -44.91
N GLU A 60 -3.50 -16.11 -45.79
CA GLU A 60 -2.18 -16.12 -46.43
C GLU A 60 -1.03 -16.10 -45.40
N LYS A 61 0.15 -16.60 -45.82
CA LYS A 61 1.31 -16.76 -44.93
C LYS A 61 1.65 -15.51 -44.09
N PRO A 62 1.67 -14.28 -44.63
CA PRO A 62 1.98 -13.08 -43.85
C PRO A 62 0.93 -12.80 -42.76
N VAL A 63 -0.36 -12.84 -43.13
CA VAL A 63 -1.47 -12.60 -42.20
C VAL A 63 -1.50 -13.66 -41.11
N LYS A 64 -1.34 -14.93 -41.49
CA LYS A 64 -1.28 -16.05 -40.54
C LYS A 64 -0.12 -15.92 -39.55
N PHE A 65 1.06 -15.51 -40.01
CA PHE A 65 2.20 -15.27 -39.15
C PHE A 65 1.91 -14.16 -38.13
N VAL A 66 1.46 -12.99 -38.58
CA VAL A 66 1.15 -11.86 -37.71
C VAL A 66 0.04 -12.19 -36.72
N MET A 67 -1.08 -12.73 -37.20
CA MET A 67 -2.22 -13.07 -36.35
C MET A 67 -1.90 -14.17 -35.33
N SER A 68 -0.98 -15.09 -35.63
CA SER A 68 -0.54 -16.09 -34.64
C SER A 68 0.17 -15.47 -33.44
N TRP A 69 0.99 -14.43 -33.68
CA TRP A 69 1.64 -13.67 -32.61
C TRP A 69 0.65 -12.80 -31.84
N ILE A 70 -0.28 -12.15 -32.55
CA ILE A 70 -1.35 -11.34 -31.92
C ILE A 70 -2.21 -12.23 -31.00
N ASP A 71 -2.68 -13.39 -31.49
CA ASP A 71 -3.50 -14.33 -30.71
C ASP A 71 -2.77 -14.80 -29.44
N ALA A 72 -1.50 -15.18 -29.57
CA ALA A 72 -0.67 -15.58 -28.44
C ALA A 72 -0.48 -14.46 -27.41
N LEU A 73 -0.24 -13.22 -27.88
CA LEU A 73 -0.05 -12.05 -27.02
C LEU A 73 -1.34 -11.66 -26.29
N VAL A 74 -2.47 -11.62 -27.00
CA VAL A 74 -3.78 -11.34 -26.39
C VAL A 74 -4.13 -12.39 -25.34
N PHE A 75 -3.95 -13.67 -25.65
CA PHE A 75 -4.17 -14.75 -24.68
C PHE A 75 -3.29 -14.60 -23.43
N ALA A 76 -1.99 -14.34 -23.62
CA ALA A 76 -1.06 -14.13 -22.52
C ALA A 76 -1.46 -12.93 -21.64
N LEU A 77 -1.83 -11.80 -22.24
CA LEU A 77 -2.26 -10.60 -21.51
C LEU A 77 -3.55 -10.83 -20.72
N VAL A 78 -4.54 -11.52 -21.29
CA VAL A 78 -5.79 -11.86 -20.59
C VAL A 78 -5.53 -12.82 -19.42
N ALA A 79 -4.70 -13.84 -19.65
CA ALA A 79 -4.33 -14.79 -18.61
C ALA A 79 -3.58 -14.09 -17.46
N VAL A 80 -2.59 -13.26 -17.79
CA VAL A 80 -1.81 -12.49 -16.81
C VAL A 80 -2.69 -11.49 -16.08
N TYR A 81 -3.60 -10.79 -16.76
CA TYR A 81 -4.57 -9.90 -16.11
C TYR A 81 -5.39 -10.65 -15.06
N PHE A 82 -5.93 -11.81 -15.42
CA PHE A 82 -6.77 -12.61 -14.52
C PHE A 82 -5.99 -13.20 -13.34
N ILE A 83 -4.80 -13.76 -13.62
CA ILE A 83 -3.89 -14.30 -12.60
C ILE A 83 -3.51 -13.19 -11.61
N ASN A 84 -3.09 -12.03 -12.14
CA ASN A 84 -2.73 -10.89 -11.31
C ASN A 84 -3.93 -10.33 -10.56
N GLN A 85 -5.13 -10.35 -11.11
CA GLN A 85 -6.31 -9.83 -10.42
C GLN A 85 -6.70 -10.71 -9.21
N PHE A 86 -6.70 -12.03 -9.37
CA PHE A 86 -7.32 -12.93 -8.40
C PHE A 86 -6.36 -13.79 -7.57
N PHE A 87 -5.16 -14.10 -8.07
CA PHE A 87 -4.31 -15.12 -7.45
C PHE A 87 -3.07 -14.53 -6.82
N PHE A 88 -2.16 -13.99 -7.63
CA PHE A 88 -0.89 -13.47 -7.14
C PHE A 88 -0.33 -12.40 -8.06
N GLN A 89 0.54 -11.55 -7.52
CA GLN A 89 1.25 -10.54 -8.30
C GLN A 89 2.64 -10.32 -7.69
N ASN A 90 3.59 -9.93 -8.53
CA ASN A 90 4.95 -9.61 -8.08
C ASN A 90 5.06 -8.14 -7.71
N TYR A 91 5.73 -7.85 -6.60
CA TYR A 91 6.00 -6.50 -6.12
C TYR A 91 7.48 -6.34 -5.79
N VAL A 92 8.02 -5.14 -5.98
CA VAL A 92 9.41 -4.81 -5.63
C VAL A 92 9.40 -3.97 -4.37
N ILE A 93 10.39 -4.16 -3.49
CA ILE A 93 10.65 -3.27 -2.36
C ILE A 93 11.54 -2.11 -2.83
N PRO A 94 11.02 -0.86 -2.88
CA PRO A 94 11.75 0.27 -3.43
C PRO A 94 12.48 1.12 -2.38
N SER A 95 12.26 0.85 -1.08
CA SER A 95 12.77 1.67 0.03
C SER A 95 13.18 0.83 1.23
N SER A 96 14.06 1.39 2.07
CA SER A 96 14.61 0.82 3.30
C SER A 96 13.64 0.85 4.50
N SER A 97 12.34 1.03 4.26
CA SER A 97 11.36 1.14 5.36
C SER A 97 11.04 -0.18 6.08
N LEU A 98 11.34 -1.31 5.43
CA LEU A 98 11.31 -2.66 6.02
C LEU A 98 12.72 -3.26 6.11
N GLU A 99 13.76 -2.41 6.07
CA GLU A 99 15.16 -2.84 6.07
C GLU A 99 15.45 -3.84 7.19
N LYS A 100 16.39 -4.77 6.92
CA LYS A 100 16.70 -5.98 7.71
C LYS A 100 15.61 -7.06 7.73
N SER A 101 14.34 -6.74 7.50
CA SER A 101 13.29 -7.73 7.20
C SER A 101 13.21 -7.99 5.69
N LEU A 102 12.74 -7.00 4.94
CA LEU A 102 12.70 -6.99 3.48
C LEU A 102 13.59 -5.87 2.97
N LEU A 103 14.58 -6.23 2.16
CA LEU A 103 15.61 -5.30 1.70
C LEU A 103 15.19 -4.62 0.41
N THR A 104 15.67 -3.39 0.20
CA THR A 104 15.53 -2.73 -1.10
C THR A 104 16.07 -3.63 -2.22
N GLY A 105 15.28 -3.80 -3.28
CA GLY A 105 15.58 -4.72 -4.39
C GLY A 105 15.12 -6.17 -4.18
N ASP A 106 14.42 -6.49 -3.08
CA ASP A 106 13.66 -7.74 -2.97
C ASP A 106 12.41 -7.70 -3.86
N TYR A 107 12.19 -8.79 -4.59
CA TYR A 107 10.98 -9.04 -5.38
C TYR A 107 10.15 -10.11 -4.70
N LEU A 108 8.94 -9.72 -4.32
CA LEU A 108 8.01 -10.50 -3.52
C LEU A 108 6.99 -11.18 -4.41
N PHE A 109 6.74 -12.46 -4.15
CA PHE A 109 5.56 -13.16 -4.64
C PHE A 109 4.41 -12.92 -3.65
N VAL A 110 3.39 -12.16 -4.06
CA VAL A 110 2.30 -11.74 -3.18
C VAL A 110 1.03 -12.51 -3.52
N SER A 111 0.52 -13.25 -2.55
CA SER A 111 -0.75 -13.97 -2.65
C SER A 111 -1.92 -13.04 -2.34
N LYS A 112 -2.82 -12.86 -3.32
CA LYS A 112 -4.10 -12.16 -3.13
C LYS A 112 -5.15 -13.06 -2.49
N VAL A 113 -5.02 -14.38 -2.65
CA VAL A 113 -5.94 -15.36 -2.06
C VAL A 113 -5.81 -15.44 -0.53
N SER A 114 -4.64 -15.09 0.03
CA SER A 114 -4.40 -15.13 1.49
C SER A 114 -5.44 -14.30 2.25
N TYR A 115 -5.73 -13.09 1.78
CA TYR A 115 -6.74 -12.20 2.37
C TYR A 115 -8.02 -12.11 1.53
N GLY A 116 -8.10 -12.89 0.44
CA GLY A 116 -9.20 -12.85 -0.53
C GLY A 116 -9.03 -11.72 -1.55
N PRO A 117 -9.04 -12.00 -2.86
CA PRO A 117 -8.85 -10.95 -3.85
C PRO A 117 -10.02 -9.97 -3.90
N ARG A 118 -9.71 -8.73 -4.24
CA ARG A 118 -10.71 -7.70 -4.51
C ARG A 118 -11.26 -7.87 -5.92
N ILE A 119 -12.55 -7.63 -6.06
CA ILE A 119 -13.14 -7.35 -7.38
C ILE A 119 -12.58 -6.00 -7.83
N PRO A 120 -12.12 -5.87 -9.09
CA PRO A 120 -11.53 -4.63 -9.55
C PRO A 120 -12.57 -3.52 -9.50
N GLN A 121 -12.29 -2.42 -8.79
CA GLN A 121 -13.17 -1.25 -8.80
C GLN A 121 -13.09 -0.55 -10.16
N THR A 122 -11.94 -0.67 -10.82
CA THR A 122 -11.67 -0.10 -12.15
C THR A 122 -11.45 -1.24 -13.16
N PRO A 123 -12.51 -1.88 -13.68
CA PRO A 123 -12.41 -3.09 -14.51
C PRO A 123 -11.81 -2.86 -15.90
N LEU A 124 -11.86 -1.63 -16.42
CA LEU A 124 -11.31 -1.26 -17.72
C LEU A 124 -9.97 -0.55 -17.52
N THR A 125 -8.91 -1.36 -17.50
CA THR A 125 -7.52 -0.92 -17.28
C THR A 125 -6.57 -1.71 -18.17
N MET A 126 -5.46 -1.08 -18.57
CA MET A 126 -4.41 -1.71 -19.35
C MET A 126 -3.67 -2.75 -18.48
N PRO A 127 -3.58 -4.02 -18.90
CA PRO A 127 -2.83 -5.03 -18.17
C PRO A 127 -1.39 -4.60 -17.93
N LEU A 128 -0.80 -5.07 -16.82
CA LEU A 128 0.60 -4.80 -16.44
C LEU A 128 0.94 -3.34 -16.10
N THR A 129 -0.06 -2.47 -15.98
CA THR A 129 0.12 -1.07 -15.56
C THR A 129 -0.63 -0.80 -14.26
N GLN A 130 -0.10 0.07 -13.41
CA GLN A 130 -0.74 0.44 -12.15
C GLN A 130 -1.73 1.60 -12.34
N HIS A 131 -1.22 2.78 -12.72
CA HIS A 131 -2.04 3.99 -12.91
C HIS A 131 -1.76 4.78 -14.20
N THR A 132 -0.57 4.64 -14.77
CA THR A 132 -0.09 5.44 -15.90
C THR A 132 0.41 4.52 -17.01
N LEU A 133 0.08 4.85 -18.26
CA LEU A 133 0.61 4.13 -19.43
C LEU A 133 2.10 4.45 -19.58
N PRO A 134 2.93 3.43 -19.89
CA PRO A 134 4.31 3.70 -20.25
C PRO A 134 4.35 4.59 -21.50
N VAL A 135 5.37 5.44 -21.61
CA VAL A 135 5.67 6.32 -22.77
C VAL A 135 4.76 7.55 -22.92
N VAL A 136 3.43 7.39 -22.85
CA VAL A 136 2.46 8.49 -23.11
C VAL A 136 2.08 9.24 -21.83
N GLU A 137 2.46 8.72 -20.66
CA GLU A 137 2.28 9.33 -19.33
C GLU A 137 0.83 9.70 -18.95
N CYS A 138 -0.17 9.17 -19.67
CA CYS A 138 -1.59 9.34 -19.37
C CYS A 138 -2.15 8.18 -18.51
N LYS A 139 -3.39 8.33 -18.00
CA LYS A 139 -4.05 7.30 -17.19
C LYS A 139 -4.10 5.95 -17.92
N SER A 140 -3.75 4.87 -17.23
CA SER A 140 -3.84 3.50 -17.77
C SER A 140 -5.19 2.82 -17.58
N TYR A 141 -6.20 3.61 -17.22
CA TYR A 141 -7.55 3.15 -16.95
C TYR A 141 -8.54 4.25 -17.32
N ILE A 142 -9.80 3.85 -17.50
CA ILE A 142 -10.92 4.78 -17.65
C ILE A 142 -11.77 4.78 -16.39
N GLU A 143 -12.36 5.93 -16.06
CA GLU A 143 -13.07 6.13 -14.79
C GLU A 143 -14.43 5.44 -14.74
N TRP A 144 -15.04 5.20 -15.90
CA TRP A 144 -16.33 4.52 -15.99
C TRP A 144 -16.24 3.31 -16.95
N PRO A 145 -16.79 2.14 -16.57
CA PRO A 145 -17.56 1.87 -15.35
C PRO A 145 -16.67 1.74 -14.11
N HIS A 146 -17.20 2.17 -12.96
CA HIS A 146 -16.61 1.98 -11.64
C HIS A 146 -17.50 1.07 -10.80
N TRP A 147 -16.92 0.14 -10.05
CA TRP A 147 -17.66 -0.78 -9.17
C TRP A 147 -17.35 -0.48 -7.71
N ASP A 148 -18.36 -0.68 -6.86
CA ASP A 148 -18.19 -0.60 -5.40
C ASP A 148 -17.21 -1.67 -4.90
N TYR A 149 -16.55 -1.36 -3.79
CA TYR A 149 -15.64 -2.31 -3.14
C TYR A 149 -16.36 -3.62 -2.81
N ARG A 150 -15.78 -4.71 -3.29
CA ARG A 150 -16.17 -6.07 -2.92
C ARG A 150 -14.93 -6.94 -2.86
N ARG A 151 -14.85 -7.74 -1.79
CA ARG A 151 -13.79 -8.73 -1.58
C ARG A 151 -14.41 -10.12 -1.57
N VAL A 152 -13.79 -11.06 -2.27
CA VAL A 152 -14.23 -12.46 -2.27
C VAL A 152 -13.60 -13.18 -1.08
N LYS A 153 -14.16 -14.33 -0.69
CA LYS A 153 -13.63 -15.11 0.43
C LYS A 153 -12.21 -15.61 0.12
N GLY A 154 -11.26 -15.26 0.98
CA GLY A 154 -9.87 -15.75 0.96
C GLY A 154 -9.62 -16.95 1.86
N LEU A 155 -8.34 -17.25 2.09
CA LEU A 155 -7.89 -18.30 3.01
C LEU A 155 -7.87 -17.83 4.48
N GLY A 156 -7.79 -16.52 4.72
CA GLY A 156 -7.76 -15.93 6.05
C GLY A 156 -7.97 -14.42 6.02
N ASN A 157 -7.64 -13.78 7.13
CA ASN A 157 -7.67 -12.33 7.30
C ASN A 157 -6.27 -11.83 7.67
N VAL A 158 -6.04 -10.52 7.57
CA VAL A 158 -4.81 -9.88 8.05
C VAL A 158 -4.65 -10.16 9.55
N GLN A 159 -3.46 -10.61 9.94
CA GLN A 159 -3.09 -10.88 11.31
C GLN A 159 -2.06 -9.87 11.82
N LEU A 160 -1.96 -9.77 13.14
CA LEU A 160 -0.96 -8.94 13.77
C LEU A 160 0.44 -9.45 13.38
N ASN A 161 1.33 -8.50 13.07
CA ASN A 161 2.68 -8.70 12.56
C ASN A 161 2.80 -9.30 11.16
N ASP A 162 1.71 -9.51 10.41
CA ASP A 162 1.82 -9.84 8.99
C ASP A 162 2.50 -8.70 8.23
N ILE A 163 3.38 -9.03 7.28
CA ILE A 163 3.75 -8.08 6.23
C ILE A 163 2.62 -8.07 5.19
N VAL A 164 2.18 -6.89 4.80
CA VAL A 164 1.00 -6.69 3.96
C VAL A 164 1.33 -5.75 2.81
N VAL A 165 0.90 -6.12 1.61
CA VAL A 165 0.84 -5.19 0.47
C VAL A 165 -0.53 -4.55 0.44
N PHE A 166 -0.57 -3.23 0.30
CA PHE A 166 -1.80 -2.45 0.24
C PHE A 166 -1.62 -1.21 -0.65
N ASN A 167 -2.74 -0.65 -1.11
CA ASN A 167 -2.74 0.62 -1.83
C ASN A 167 -2.57 1.80 -0.86
N TYR A 168 -1.82 2.83 -1.25
CA TYR A 168 -1.54 4.00 -0.40
C TYR A 168 -2.82 4.77 -0.03
N PRO A 169 -3.19 4.89 1.26
CA PRO A 169 -4.45 5.50 1.66
C PRO A 169 -4.56 7.01 1.42
N ALA A 170 -3.43 7.72 1.34
CA ALA A 170 -3.39 9.16 1.05
C ALA A 170 -2.99 9.44 -0.41
N GLY A 171 -3.00 8.42 -1.27
CA GLY A 171 -2.86 8.56 -2.73
C GLY A 171 -4.20 8.77 -3.45
N ASP A 172 -5.25 9.15 -2.72
CA ASP A 172 -6.59 9.43 -3.26
C ASP A 172 -6.66 10.73 -4.03
N THR A 173 -5.89 11.73 -3.60
CA THR A 173 -5.67 13.00 -4.30
C THR A 173 -4.17 13.21 -4.48
N ILE A 174 -3.76 13.59 -5.70
CA ILE A 174 -2.35 13.68 -6.10
C ILE A 174 -2.10 14.93 -6.94
N CYS A 175 -0.87 15.44 -6.87
CA CYS A 175 -0.30 16.35 -7.86
C CYS A 175 0.23 15.51 -9.03
N THR A 176 -0.09 15.83 -10.30
CA THR A 176 0.33 14.96 -11.42
C THR A 176 1.83 14.99 -11.69
N ALA A 177 2.55 16.03 -11.27
CA ALA A 177 4.01 16.06 -11.31
C ALA A 177 4.61 14.91 -10.50
N LEU A 178 5.47 14.12 -11.13
CA LEU A 178 5.92 12.81 -10.64
C LEU A 178 6.51 12.87 -9.23
N GLN A 179 7.30 13.91 -8.93
CA GLN A 179 7.97 14.08 -7.64
C GLN A 179 7.01 14.39 -6.47
N TYR A 180 5.75 14.74 -6.74
CA TYR A 180 4.77 15.16 -5.72
C TYR A 180 3.56 14.23 -5.59
N GLN A 181 3.54 13.10 -6.33
CA GLN A 181 2.37 12.22 -6.40
C GLN A 181 1.95 11.62 -5.04
N THR A 182 2.87 11.49 -4.08
CA THR A 182 2.59 10.94 -2.74
C THR A 182 2.45 12.00 -1.64
N GLU A 183 2.63 13.28 -1.98
CA GLU A 183 2.87 14.36 -1.01
C GLU A 183 1.72 15.36 -0.89
N TYR A 184 0.62 15.19 -1.64
CA TYR A 184 -0.44 16.19 -1.79
C TYR A 184 -0.90 16.83 -0.46
N TYR A 185 -1.23 16.01 0.55
CA TYR A 185 -1.70 16.53 1.84
C TYR A 185 -0.60 17.27 2.62
N ASN A 186 0.63 16.74 2.63
CA ASN A 186 1.78 17.40 3.26
C ASN A 186 2.06 18.75 2.61
N LEU A 187 1.98 18.82 1.27
CA LEU A 187 2.13 20.06 0.52
C LEU A 187 1.04 21.07 0.89
N CYS A 188 -0.23 20.65 0.95
CA CYS A 188 -1.33 21.53 1.35
C CYS A 188 -1.12 22.13 2.74
N TYR A 189 -0.77 21.31 3.74
CA TYR A 189 -0.53 21.84 5.09
C TYR A 189 0.77 22.66 5.17
N GLY A 190 1.85 22.22 4.52
CA GLY A 190 3.14 22.92 4.52
C GLY A 190 3.06 24.31 3.89
N TYR A 191 2.54 24.41 2.66
CA TYR A 191 2.33 25.71 2.01
C TYR A 191 1.28 26.54 2.74
N GLY A 192 0.24 25.91 3.26
CA GLY A 192 -0.79 26.57 4.06
C GLY A 192 -0.21 27.28 5.27
N ILE A 193 0.62 26.60 6.06
CA ILE A 193 1.25 27.17 7.25
C ILE A 193 2.25 28.25 6.90
N GLY A 194 3.09 28.02 5.89
CA GLY A 194 4.07 29.00 5.45
C GLY A 194 3.45 30.33 4.99
N ASN A 195 2.16 30.31 4.64
CA ASN A 195 1.43 31.48 4.12
C ASN A 195 0.25 31.92 5.02
N TYR A 196 0.07 31.32 6.20
CA TYR A 196 -1.00 31.72 7.11
C TYR A 196 -0.57 32.92 7.95
N PRO A 197 -1.15 34.11 7.77
CA PRO A 197 -0.68 35.32 8.44
C PRO A 197 -0.99 35.25 9.93
N ASN A 198 0.01 35.53 10.77
CA ASN A 198 -0.13 35.59 12.24
C ASN A 198 -0.83 34.35 12.82
N MET A 199 -0.33 33.16 12.49
CA MET A 199 -0.90 31.89 12.95
C MET A 199 -1.12 31.90 14.48
N PRO A 200 -2.38 31.78 14.96
CA PRO A 200 -2.65 31.72 16.38
C PRO A 200 -2.10 30.43 16.97
N ASN A 201 -1.72 30.45 18.26
CA ASN A 201 -1.31 29.24 18.96
C ASN A 201 -2.49 28.24 18.99
N PRO A 202 -2.40 27.05 18.36
CA PRO A 202 -3.50 26.10 18.35
C PRO A 202 -3.92 25.59 19.74
N ASP A 203 -3.01 25.65 20.72
CA ASP A 203 -3.29 25.24 22.11
C ASP A 203 -4.22 26.20 22.85
N SER A 204 -4.32 27.46 22.40
CA SER A 204 -5.24 28.43 23.01
C SER A 204 -6.63 28.44 22.39
N LEU A 205 -6.86 27.64 21.35
CA LEU A 205 -8.10 27.58 20.59
C LEU A 205 -9.04 26.49 21.11
N SER A 206 -10.34 26.79 21.09
CA SER A 206 -11.38 25.75 21.21
C SER A 206 -11.29 24.74 20.07
N ALA A 207 -11.85 23.53 20.25
CA ALA A 207 -11.85 22.49 19.22
C ALA A 207 -12.43 22.97 17.87
N GLU A 208 -13.50 23.76 17.90
CA GLU A 208 -14.12 24.33 16.71
C GLU A 208 -13.19 25.32 15.99
N GLN A 209 -12.60 26.25 16.76
CA GLN A 209 -11.63 27.22 16.21
C GLN A 209 -10.39 26.51 15.65
N ARG A 210 -9.94 25.43 16.28
CA ARG A 210 -8.80 24.62 15.83
C ARG A 210 -9.11 23.91 14.51
N LEU A 211 -10.27 23.25 14.41
CA LEU A 211 -10.74 22.64 13.16
C LEU A 211 -10.86 23.67 12.03
N LYS A 212 -11.39 24.86 12.35
CA LYS A 212 -11.48 25.97 11.39
C LYS A 212 -10.11 26.44 10.92
N LEU A 213 -9.18 26.67 11.85
CA LEU A 213 -7.79 27.05 11.54
C LEU A 213 -7.13 26.06 10.57
N TYR A 214 -7.16 24.76 10.88
CA TYR A 214 -6.53 23.75 10.01
C TYR A 214 -7.25 23.57 8.68
N SER A 215 -8.57 23.75 8.64
CA SER A 215 -9.32 23.78 7.39
C SER A 215 -8.88 24.95 6.51
N ASP A 216 -8.69 26.15 7.10
CA ASP A 216 -8.28 27.33 6.36
C ASP A 216 -6.82 27.19 5.87
N ILE A 217 -5.91 26.67 6.70
CA ILE A 217 -4.54 26.31 6.32
C ILE A 217 -4.55 25.35 5.11
N TYR A 218 -5.30 24.27 5.19
CA TYR A 218 -5.37 23.27 4.12
C TYR A 218 -5.89 23.89 2.81
N GLU A 219 -6.95 24.70 2.86
CA GLU A 219 -7.49 25.36 1.66
C GLU A 219 -6.56 26.44 1.10
N THR A 220 -5.80 27.16 1.94
CA THR A 220 -4.74 28.08 1.48
C THR A 220 -3.67 27.33 0.69
N GLY A 221 -3.08 26.27 1.26
CA GLY A 221 -2.03 25.53 0.56
C GLY A 221 -2.53 24.81 -0.69
N LYS A 222 -3.75 24.25 -0.65
CA LYS A 222 -4.41 23.69 -1.82
C LYS A 222 -4.62 24.71 -2.94
N THR A 223 -4.99 25.95 -2.59
CA THR A 223 -5.13 27.05 -3.57
C THR A 223 -3.78 27.39 -4.19
N ILE A 224 -2.72 27.50 -3.37
CA ILE A 224 -1.36 27.73 -3.86
C ILE A 224 -0.94 26.63 -4.84
N ILE A 225 -1.11 25.36 -4.49
CA ILE A 225 -0.76 24.23 -5.37
C ILE A 225 -1.52 24.30 -6.69
N LYS A 226 -2.83 24.55 -6.62
CA LYS A 226 -3.70 24.65 -7.80
C LYS A 226 -3.29 25.79 -8.74
N ASP A 227 -2.82 26.91 -8.20
CA ASP A 227 -2.45 28.10 -8.96
C ASP A 227 -1.03 28.01 -9.56
N HIS A 228 -0.27 26.94 -9.25
CA HIS A 228 1.09 26.70 -9.76
C HIS A 228 1.21 25.37 -10.54
N PRO A 229 0.41 25.14 -11.60
CA PRO A 229 0.42 23.88 -12.34
C PRO A 229 1.74 23.61 -13.08
N GLN A 230 2.53 24.64 -13.37
CA GLN A 230 3.89 24.50 -13.91
C GLN A 230 4.86 23.77 -12.96
N GLU A 231 4.61 23.82 -11.66
CA GLU A 231 5.43 23.14 -10.65
C GLU A 231 4.82 21.80 -10.22
N PHE A 232 3.52 21.83 -9.89
CA PHE A 232 2.84 20.68 -9.28
C PHE A 232 2.08 19.81 -10.28
N GLY A 233 1.91 20.27 -11.52
CA GLY A 233 0.94 19.68 -12.44
C GLY A 233 -0.49 19.95 -11.99
N GLU A 234 -1.41 19.09 -12.42
CA GLU A 234 -2.82 19.17 -12.07
C GLU A 234 -3.11 18.44 -10.76
N ILE A 235 -4.17 18.85 -10.05
CA ILE A 235 -4.73 18.08 -8.94
C ILE A 235 -5.67 17.02 -9.53
N ALA A 236 -5.31 15.75 -9.36
CA ALA A 236 -6.07 14.62 -9.87
C ALA A 236 -6.45 13.65 -8.73
N THR A 237 -7.47 12.83 -8.96
CA THR A 237 -7.88 11.77 -8.03
C THR A 237 -7.56 10.39 -8.59
N ARG A 238 -7.40 9.40 -7.70
CA ARG A 238 -7.16 8.00 -8.06
C ARG A 238 -8.09 7.04 -7.32
N PRO A 239 -8.73 6.11 -8.04
CA PRO A 239 -9.51 5.05 -7.40
C PRO A 239 -8.58 4.13 -6.60
N THR A 240 -9.12 3.51 -5.53
CA THR A 240 -8.34 2.74 -4.54
C THR A 240 -7.41 1.70 -5.19
N ASP A 241 -7.90 0.96 -6.19
CA ASP A 241 -7.15 -0.11 -6.85
C ASP A 241 -6.06 0.38 -7.84
N ARG A 242 -5.98 1.71 -8.06
CA ARG A 242 -4.99 2.35 -8.94
C ARG A 242 -3.98 3.21 -8.18
N ARG A 243 -4.04 3.28 -6.85
CA ARG A 243 -3.03 4.01 -6.06
C ARG A 243 -1.73 3.22 -5.98
N GLU A 244 -0.65 3.89 -5.58
CA GLU A 244 0.65 3.31 -5.28
C GLU A 244 0.53 2.13 -4.33
N ASN A 245 1.43 1.16 -4.44
CA ASN A 245 1.46 0.02 -3.54
C ASN A 245 2.55 0.21 -2.49
N TYR A 246 2.20 -0.01 -1.23
CA TYR A 246 3.11 0.02 -0.10
C TYR A 246 3.18 -1.37 0.53
N VAL A 247 4.33 -1.69 1.10
CA VAL A 247 4.55 -2.93 1.86
C VAL A 247 4.97 -2.53 3.27
N LYS A 248 4.20 -2.94 4.27
CA LYS A 248 4.44 -2.62 5.69
C LYS A 248 3.98 -3.76 6.57
N ARG A 249 4.35 -3.73 7.85
CA ARG A 249 3.88 -4.65 8.86
C ARG A 249 2.58 -4.18 9.48
N CYS A 250 1.62 -5.09 9.66
CA CYS A 250 0.39 -4.82 10.41
C CYS A 250 0.71 -4.80 11.90
N VAL A 251 0.61 -3.62 12.52
CA VAL A 251 0.92 -3.40 13.94
C VAL A 251 -0.35 -3.17 14.77
N GLY A 252 -1.52 -3.02 14.15
CA GLY A 252 -2.79 -2.95 14.86
C GLY A 252 -3.96 -3.42 14.02
N LEU A 253 -4.87 -4.18 14.64
CA LEU A 253 -6.05 -4.78 14.01
C LEU A 253 -7.34 -3.97 14.29
N PRO A 254 -8.41 -4.20 13.50
CA PRO A 254 -9.70 -3.54 13.69
C PRO A 254 -10.23 -3.73 15.12
N GLY A 255 -10.56 -2.61 15.76
CA GLY A 255 -11.16 -2.56 17.10
C GLY A 255 -10.17 -2.50 18.25
N GLN A 256 -8.86 -2.59 17.98
CA GLN A 256 -7.82 -2.40 19.00
C GLN A 256 -7.52 -0.92 19.24
N THR A 257 -7.04 -0.59 20.44
CA THR A 257 -6.48 0.72 20.75
C THR A 257 -4.95 0.67 20.67
N LEU A 258 -4.37 1.43 19.75
CA LEU A 258 -2.93 1.57 19.58
C LEU A 258 -2.39 2.79 20.35
N GLN A 259 -1.26 2.62 21.01
CA GLN A 259 -0.51 3.70 21.65
C GLN A 259 0.99 3.42 21.50
N ILE A 260 1.81 4.43 21.25
CA ILE A 260 3.26 4.33 21.30
C ILE A 260 3.73 5.13 22.52
N LYS A 261 4.52 4.52 23.39
CA LYS A 261 5.10 5.17 24.57
C LYS A 261 6.57 4.83 24.65
N ASN A 262 7.43 5.85 24.56
CA ASN A 262 8.87 5.69 24.45
C ASN A 262 9.20 4.59 23.45
N HIS A 263 8.88 4.82 22.17
CA HIS A 263 9.07 3.93 21.01
C HIS A 263 8.33 2.57 21.02
N VAL A 264 7.94 2.07 22.20
CA VAL A 264 7.26 0.78 22.33
C VAL A 264 5.80 0.91 21.95
N VAL A 265 5.34 0.03 21.06
CA VAL A 265 3.94 -0.05 20.63
C VAL A 265 3.13 -0.87 21.64
N TYR A 266 1.99 -0.34 22.05
CA TYR A 266 1.00 -0.97 22.92
C TYR A 266 -0.31 -1.14 22.17
N LEU A 267 -0.92 -2.32 22.33
CA LEU A 267 -2.26 -2.65 21.84
C LEU A 267 -3.14 -3.01 23.02
N ASP A 268 -4.25 -2.29 23.19
CA ASP A 268 -5.20 -2.49 24.29
C ASP A 268 -4.50 -2.44 25.67
N GLY A 269 -3.52 -1.55 25.79
CA GLY A 269 -2.70 -1.35 27.00
C GLY A 269 -1.57 -2.37 27.20
N LYS A 270 -1.43 -3.37 26.32
CA LYS A 270 -0.37 -4.39 26.41
C LYS A 270 0.74 -4.11 25.39
N ALA A 271 2.00 -4.21 25.81
CA ALA A 271 3.13 -4.07 24.89
C ALA A 271 3.04 -5.12 23.77
N ASN A 272 3.11 -4.67 22.52
CA ASN A 272 3.16 -5.53 21.36
C ASN A 272 4.57 -6.14 21.24
N LYS A 273 4.66 -7.41 20.85
CA LYS A 273 5.96 -8.02 20.55
C LYS A 273 6.50 -7.38 19.28
N GLU A 274 7.71 -6.84 19.36
CA GLU A 274 8.39 -6.29 18.19
C GLU A 274 8.91 -7.40 17.26
N PRO A 275 9.00 -7.13 15.94
CA PRO A 275 9.75 -7.96 15.02
C PRO A 275 11.21 -8.09 15.45
N ASP A 276 11.85 -9.23 15.20
CA ASP A 276 13.21 -9.45 15.71
C ASP A 276 14.22 -8.52 15.00
N ASN A 277 13.98 -8.18 13.73
CA ASN A 277 14.78 -7.24 12.93
C ASN A 277 14.28 -5.79 12.90
N VAL A 278 13.42 -5.37 13.84
CA VAL A 278 13.02 -3.95 13.95
C VAL A 278 14.26 -3.06 14.14
N GLN A 279 14.27 -1.90 13.49
CA GLN A 279 15.30 -0.88 13.63
C GLN A 279 14.76 0.41 14.21
N TYR A 280 15.60 1.05 15.02
CA TYR A 280 15.43 2.40 15.55
C TYR A 280 16.67 3.23 15.29
N THR A 281 16.53 4.54 15.20
CA THR A 281 17.68 5.44 15.11
C THR A 281 18.43 5.52 16.43
N TYR A 282 19.74 5.38 16.36
CA TYR A 282 20.66 5.64 17.46
C TYR A 282 21.64 6.72 17.04
N GLU A 283 21.99 7.59 17.98
CA GLU A 283 23.15 8.47 17.88
C GLU A 283 24.41 7.70 18.23
N LEU A 284 25.46 7.82 17.42
CA LEU A 284 26.73 7.14 17.64
C LEU A 284 27.90 8.11 17.52
N ARG A 285 28.89 7.89 18.39
CA ARG A 285 30.25 8.41 18.18
C ARG A 285 31.20 7.23 18.06
N LEU A 286 31.92 7.18 16.95
CA LEU A 286 32.88 6.12 16.66
C LEU A 286 34.30 6.61 16.90
N LYS A 287 35.15 5.73 17.44
CA LYS A 287 36.60 5.97 17.57
C LYS A 287 37.35 5.74 16.26
N ARG A 288 36.78 4.90 15.39
CA ARG A 288 37.29 4.57 14.05
C ARG A 288 36.12 4.26 13.11
N HIS A 289 36.38 4.27 11.81
CA HIS A 289 35.40 3.79 10.83
C HIS A 289 35.14 2.28 10.96
N PHE A 290 33.96 1.85 10.52
CA PHE A 290 33.63 0.44 10.35
C PHE A 290 34.57 -0.20 9.33
N THR A 291 34.97 -1.44 9.58
CA THR A 291 35.63 -2.27 8.57
C THR A 291 34.60 -2.86 7.59
N ASP A 292 35.04 -3.29 6.41
CA ASP A 292 34.17 -3.96 5.44
C ASP A 292 33.48 -5.20 6.03
N GLU A 293 34.21 -5.95 6.87
CA GLU A 293 33.68 -7.14 7.56
C GLU A 293 32.60 -6.78 8.58
N GLU A 294 32.78 -5.69 9.34
CA GLU A 294 31.76 -5.19 10.29
C GLU A 294 30.50 -4.72 9.55
N MET A 295 30.68 -4.01 8.44
CA MET A 295 29.56 -3.56 7.61
C MET A 295 28.80 -4.76 7.03
N GLU A 296 29.48 -5.78 6.52
CA GLU A 296 28.85 -7.00 6.02
C GLU A 296 28.13 -7.77 7.13
N LYS A 297 28.79 -7.99 8.27
CA LYS A 297 28.24 -8.71 9.43
C LYS A 297 26.97 -8.07 9.99
N TRP A 298 26.95 -6.74 10.09
CA TRP A 298 25.81 -5.98 10.61
C TRP A 298 24.85 -5.52 9.53
N GLY A 299 25.17 -5.79 8.26
CA GLY A 299 24.40 -5.39 7.09
C GLY A 299 24.30 -3.87 6.93
N ILE A 300 25.29 -3.10 7.38
CA ILE A 300 25.27 -1.64 7.34
C ILE A 300 25.26 -1.18 5.88
N THR A 301 24.26 -0.37 5.51
CA THR A 301 24.12 0.13 4.13
C THR A 301 24.86 1.45 3.93
N GLN A 302 25.09 1.83 2.66
CA GLN A 302 25.67 3.14 2.35
C GLN A 302 24.75 4.30 2.77
N GLU A 303 23.43 4.13 2.68
CA GLU A 303 22.45 5.10 3.19
C GLU A 303 22.64 5.33 4.70
N GLU A 304 22.79 4.24 5.47
CA GLU A 304 22.99 4.30 6.92
C GLU A 304 24.32 4.99 7.29
N LEU A 305 25.40 4.74 6.53
CA LEU A 305 26.69 5.43 6.72
C LEU A 305 26.63 6.92 6.40
N VAL A 306 25.94 7.30 5.32
CA VAL A 306 25.74 8.71 4.96
C VAL A 306 24.96 9.42 6.07
N SER A 307 23.91 8.80 6.59
CA SER A 307 23.17 9.32 7.75
C SER A 307 24.09 9.53 8.96
N LEU A 308 24.93 8.53 9.28
CA LEU A 308 25.85 8.62 10.42
C LEU A 308 26.88 9.75 10.23
N ASN A 309 27.49 9.85 9.06
CA ASN A 309 28.54 10.83 8.79
C ASN A 309 28.00 12.27 8.75
N ASN A 310 26.78 12.47 8.24
CA ASN A 310 26.19 13.80 8.11
C ASN A 310 25.50 14.28 9.39
N SER A 311 24.85 13.36 10.11
CA SER A 311 23.92 13.73 11.19
C SER A 311 24.25 13.09 12.54
N GLY A 312 25.26 12.21 12.60
CA GLY A 312 25.68 11.54 13.84
C GLY A 312 24.76 10.39 14.29
N TYR A 313 23.82 9.95 13.44
CA TYR A 313 22.89 8.89 13.77
C TYR A 313 22.64 7.91 12.62
N MET A 314 22.23 6.68 12.92
CA MET A 314 21.79 5.69 11.93
C MET A 314 20.78 4.70 12.53
N PRO A 315 19.92 4.07 11.71
CA PRO A 315 19.02 3.03 12.19
C PRO A 315 19.78 1.73 12.49
N LEU A 316 19.52 1.12 13.64
CA LEU A 316 20.15 -0.13 14.09
C LEU A 316 19.11 -1.05 14.73
N THR A 317 19.34 -2.36 14.59
CA THR A 317 18.58 -3.37 15.35
C THR A 317 19.12 -3.48 16.76
N ASN A 318 18.28 -3.93 17.70
CA ASN A 318 18.72 -4.18 19.08
C ASN A 318 19.88 -5.19 19.16
N ARG A 319 19.92 -6.18 18.25
CA ARG A 319 21.05 -7.13 18.14
C ARG A 319 22.35 -6.39 17.84
N VAL A 320 22.37 -5.55 16.80
CA VAL A 320 23.56 -4.83 16.37
C VAL A 320 24.03 -3.86 17.45
N VAL A 321 23.12 -3.13 18.10
CA VAL A 321 23.43 -2.24 19.23
C VAL A 321 24.14 -3.01 20.36
N ASN A 322 23.65 -4.19 20.70
CA ASN A 322 24.23 -5.02 21.77
C ASN A 322 25.62 -5.56 21.39
N GLU A 323 25.82 -5.94 20.13
CA GLU A 323 27.13 -6.36 19.62
C GLU A 323 28.13 -5.19 19.58
N MET A 324 27.74 -4.02 19.07
CA MET A 324 28.59 -2.82 19.01
C MET A 324 29.06 -2.37 20.41
N LYS A 325 28.19 -2.50 21.43
CA LYS A 325 28.56 -2.20 22.83
C LYS A 325 29.68 -3.09 23.37
N GLN A 326 29.94 -4.25 22.75
CA GLN A 326 31.04 -5.14 23.13
C GLN A 326 32.36 -4.78 22.44
N CYS A 327 32.33 -3.91 21.42
CA CYS A 327 33.51 -3.47 20.65
C CYS A 327 34.07 -2.16 21.22
N SER A 328 34.89 -2.26 22.28
CA SER A 328 35.44 -1.08 22.96
C SER A 328 36.38 -0.22 22.11
N ASP A 329 36.98 -0.80 21.06
CA ASP A 329 37.86 -0.12 20.11
C ASP A 329 37.09 0.65 19.02
N LEU A 330 35.83 0.28 18.78
CA LEU A 330 34.96 0.89 17.77
C LEU A 330 34.13 2.05 18.34
N LEU A 331 33.45 1.82 19.47
CA LEU A 331 32.43 2.73 19.97
C LEU A 331 32.98 3.68 21.04
N GLU A 332 32.76 4.99 20.88
CA GLU A 332 32.91 5.99 21.95
C GLU A 332 31.61 6.12 22.74
N SER A 333 30.48 6.30 22.05
CA SER A 333 29.15 6.34 22.69
C SER A 333 28.05 5.87 21.74
N ILE A 334 26.97 5.35 22.32
CA ILE A 334 25.72 5.01 21.61
C ILE A 334 24.53 5.37 22.50
N ALA A 335 23.56 6.09 21.94
CA ALA A 335 22.33 6.46 22.63
C ALA A 335 21.13 6.32 21.69
N PHE A 336 19.96 5.98 22.23
CA PHE A 336 18.72 6.00 21.45
C PHE A 336 18.39 7.43 21.05
N HIS A 337 18.08 7.66 19.77
CA HIS A 337 17.65 8.95 19.29
C HIS A 337 16.13 9.08 19.45
N TYR A 338 15.70 9.90 20.40
CA TYR A 338 14.28 10.20 20.59
C TYR A 338 13.86 11.32 19.66
N ASP A 339 12.86 11.05 18.85
CA ASP A 339 12.33 12.05 17.95
C ASP A 339 11.51 13.10 18.69
N THR A 340 11.85 14.36 18.44
CA THR A 340 11.14 15.54 18.96
C THR A 340 10.22 16.17 17.92
N GLU A 341 10.24 15.71 16.67
CA GLU A 341 9.38 16.25 15.61
C GLU A 341 7.92 15.84 15.84
N THR A 342 7.05 16.84 15.91
CA THR A 342 5.60 16.68 16.02
C THR A 342 4.87 17.00 14.73
N TRP A 343 5.60 17.49 13.72
CA TRP A 343 5.06 17.95 12.46
C TRP A 343 4.76 16.78 11.50
N SER A 344 3.79 16.96 10.61
CA SER A 344 3.38 16.01 9.56
C SER A 344 2.76 14.67 10.02
N LEU A 345 2.70 14.40 11.32
CA LEU A 345 2.06 13.20 11.85
C LEU A 345 0.54 13.25 11.69
N TYR A 346 -0.05 12.08 11.47
CA TYR A 346 -1.48 11.91 11.40
C TYR A 346 -2.11 12.07 12.79
N PRO A 347 -3.30 12.70 12.90
CA PRO A 347 -3.88 13.60 11.92
C PRO A 347 -3.24 14.99 12.01
N GLN A 348 -2.91 15.58 10.86
CA GLN A 348 -2.23 16.89 10.80
C GLN A 348 -3.09 18.04 11.33
N ASN A 349 -4.42 17.87 11.35
CA ASN A 349 -5.38 18.83 11.91
C ASN A 349 -5.75 18.58 13.38
N GLY A 350 -5.04 17.70 14.09
CA GLY A 350 -5.36 17.32 15.47
C GLY A 350 -4.67 18.15 16.56
N ASN A 351 -3.44 18.63 16.31
CA ASN A 351 -2.57 19.27 17.31
C ASN A 351 -2.39 18.45 18.61
N TYR A 352 -2.10 17.15 18.49
CA TYR A 352 -2.01 16.26 19.66
C TYR A 352 -0.62 16.22 20.32
N HIS A 353 0.36 16.98 19.81
CA HIS A 353 1.76 16.98 20.29
C HIS A 353 2.42 15.61 20.31
N TRP A 354 1.95 14.70 19.44
CA TRP A 354 2.54 13.39 19.29
C TRP A 354 3.88 13.49 18.57
N THR A 355 4.79 12.56 18.89
CA THR A 355 6.01 12.30 18.12
C THR A 355 5.98 10.87 17.58
N ARG A 356 6.95 10.49 16.75
CA ARG A 356 7.08 9.09 16.30
C ARG A 356 7.22 8.07 17.44
N ASP A 357 7.76 8.52 18.58
CA ASP A 357 8.05 7.70 19.76
C ASP A 357 6.98 7.79 20.84
N ASN A 358 6.11 8.80 20.78
CA ASN A 358 5.03 9.02 21.74
C ASN A 358 3.76 9.44 21.00
N TYR A 359 2.86 8.48 20.78
CA TYR A 359 1.75 8.61 19.85
C TYR A 359 0.48 7.97 20.39
N GLY A 360 -0.68 8.57 20.11
CA GLY A 360 -1.96 8.06 20.58
C GLY A 360 -2.22 8.33 22.08
N PRO A 361 -3.19 7.61 22.68
CA PRO A 361 -3.87 6.43 22.16
C PRO A 361 -4.84 6.74 21.00
N ILE A 362 -5.00 5.78 20.08
CA ILE A 362 -5.95 5.80 18.97
C ILE A 362 -6.72 4.49 18.91
N TRP A 363 -8.05 4.54 18.89
CA TRP A 363 -8.87 3.38 18.61
C TRP A 363 -8.98 3.16 17.10
N ILE A 364 -8.57 1.97 16.63
CA ILE A 364 -8.57 1.58 15.22
C ILE A 364 -9.98 1.15 14.82
N PRO A 365 -10.62 1.77 13.82
CA PRO A 365 -12.01 1.48 13.53
C PRO A 365 -12.26 0.04 13.05
N LYS A 366 -13.43 -0.47 13.44
CA LYS A 366 -13.90 -1.82 13.10
C LYS A 366 -15.27 -1.73 12.44
N LYS A 367 -15.48 -2.55 11.41
CA LYS A 367 -16.76 -2.64 10.71
C LYS A 367 -17.90 -2.96 11.67
N GLY A 368 -18.98 -2.18 11.57
CA GLY A 368 -20.16 -2.29 12.40
C GLY A 368 -20.02 -1.75 13.82
N ALA A 369 -18.81 -1.36 14.26
CA ALA A 369 -18.62 -0.68 15.53
C ALA A 369 -18.86 0.82 15.39
N SER A 370 -19.15 1.48 16.52
CA SER A 370 -19.46 2.90 16.54
C SER A 370 -18.64 3.67 17.57
N ILE A 371 -18.44 4.96 17.30
CA ILE A 371 -17.87 5.93 18.25
C ILE A 371 -18.85 7.08 18.47
N ASN A 372 -18.75 7.71 19.63
CA ASN A 372 -19.33 9.04 19.82
C ASN A 372 -18.44 10.07 19.12
N LEU A 373 -19.04 10.93 18.32
CA LEU A 373 -18.35 11.99 17.62
C LEU A 373 -18.28 13.24 18.49
N THR A 374 -17.09 13.83 18.54
CA THR A 374 -16.79 15.08 19.23
C THR A 374 -15.87 15.90 18.34
N LEU A 375 -15.83 17.21 18.53
CA LEU A 375 -14.90 18.05 17.76
C LEU A 375 -13.43 17.69 18.05
N GLU A 376 -13.12 17.20 19.26
CA GLU A 376 -11.75 16.81 19.65
C GLU A 376 -11.27 15.50 18.99
N ASN A 377 -12.16 14.53 18.76
CA ASN A 377 -11.79 13.27 18.10
C ASN A 377 -12.05 13.27 16.59
N LEU A 378 -12.72 14.29 16.05
CA LEU A 378 -13.04 14.38 14.64
C LEU A 378 -11.81 14.34 13.71
N PRO A 379 -10.69 15.05 14.00
CA PRO A 379 -9.47 14.99 13.18
C PRO A 379 -9.00 13.55 12.92
N MET A 380 -9.13 12.69 13.93
CA MET A 380 -8.70 11.31 13.88
C MET A 380 -9.60 10.42 13.03
N TYR A 381 -10.87 10.76 12.81
CA TYR A 381 -11.81 9.88 12.11
C TYR A 381 -12.40 10.50 10.84
N GLU A 382 -12.10 11.77 10.56
CA GLU A 382 -12.58 12.50 9.40
C GLU A 382 -12.28 11.77 8.09
N ARG A 383 -11.04 11.28 7.88
CA ARG A 383 -10.68 10.57 6.64
C ARG A 383 -11.47 9.27 6.48
N CYS A 384 -11.72 8.53 7.55
CA CYS A 384 -12.58 7.34 7.53
C CYS A 384 -13.98 7.68 7.04
N ILE A 385 -14.58 8.72 7.60
CA ILE A 385 -15.96 9.12 7.30
C ILE A 385 -16.08 9.68 5.88
N ARG A 386 -15.17 10.60 5.50
CA ARG A 386 -15.20 11.34 4.23
C ARG A 386 -14.60 10.55 3.08
N ALA A 387 -13.29 10.32 3.15
CA ALA A 387 -12.50 9.84 2.01
C ALA A 387 -12.71 8.33 1.76
N TYR A 388 -12.85 7.54 2.82
CA TYR A 388 -12.89 6.08 2.71
C TYR A 388 -14.32 5.52 2.66
N GLU A 389 -15.27 6.10 3.40
CA GLU A 389 -16.66 5.62 3.43
C GLU A 389 -17.66 6.51 2.68
N GLY A 390 -17.16 7.55 2.00
CA GLY A 390 -17.87 8.33 1.00
C GLY A 390 -18.99 9.22 1.55
N ASN A 391 -18.88 9.68 2.80
CA ASN A 391 -19.90 10.55 3.39
C ASN A 391 -19.50 12.03 3.31
N ASP A 392 -20.50 12.89 3.15
CA ASP A 392 -20.34 14.32 3.38
C ASP A 392 -20.27 14.59 4.89
N LEU A 393 -19.24 15.29 5.35
CA LEU A 393 -19.02 15.63 6.76
C LEU A 393 -18.78 17.14 6.87
N GLN A 394 -19.58 17.80 7.70
CA GLN A 394 -19.51 19.24 7.92
C GLN A 394 -19.58 19.56 9.41
N VAL A 395 -18.85 20.59 9.84
CA VAL A 395 -18.98 21.17 11.18
C VAL A 395 -19.59 22.57 11.03
N ARG A 396 -20.71 22.82 11.70
CA ARG A 396 -21.43 24.11 11.68
C ARG A 396 -21.92 24.43 13.09
N ASP A 397 -21.59 25.62 13.59
CA ASP A 397 -22.00 26.10 14.92
C ASP A 397 -21.70 25.09 16.04
N GLY A 398 -20.49 24.54 16.04
CA GLY A 398 -20.03 23.51 16.98
C GLY A 398 -20.67 22.13 16.83
N GLN A 399 -21.53 21.91 15.83
CA GLN A 399 -22.26 20.66 15.60
C GLN A 399 -21.74 19.93 14.37
N ILE A 400 -21.70 18.59 14.47
CA ILE A 400 -21.24 17.72 13.38
C ILE A 400 -22.45 17.23 12.57
N PHE A 401 -22.35 17.32 11.25
CA PHE A 401 -23.35 16.84 10.31
C PHE A 401 -22.73 15.81 9.37
N ILE A 402 -23.43 14.70 9.17
CA ILE A 402 -23.07 13.65 8.21
C ILE A 402 -24.21 13.48 7.22
N ASN A 403 -23.93 13.65 5.93
CA ASN A 403 -24.91 13.61 4.84
C ASN A 403 -26.12 14.52 5.12
N GLY A 404 -25.84 15.75 5.57
CA GLY A 404 -26.83 16.77 5.92
C GLY A 404 -27.58 16.58 7.25
N LYS A 405 -27.37 15.48 7.97
CA LYS A 405 -28.04 15.20 9.26
C LYS A 405 -27.09 15.42 10.43
N GLN A 406 -27.56 16.09 11.49
CA GLN A 406 -26.78 16.23 12.71
C GLN A 406 -26.46 14.85 13.29
N ALA A 407 -25.19 14.62 13.65
CA ALA A 407 -24.68 13.33 14.09
C ALA A 407 -23.82 13.50 15.34
N SER A 408 -24.16 12.77 16.40
CA SER A 408 -23.34 12.62 17.61
C SER A 408 -22.62 11.27 17.68
N LYS A 409 -22.85 10.40 16.69
CA LYS A 409 -22.33 9.03 16.62
C LYS A 409 -22.08 8.64 15.17
N TYR A 410 -21.04 7.84 14.94
CA TYR A 410 -20.74 7.24 13.64
C TYR A 410 -20.55 5.74 13.77
N THR A 411 -21.02 4.98 12.77
CA THR A 411 -20.81 3.52 12.65
C THR A 411 -19.99 3.24 11.41
N PHE A 412 -18.85 2.60 11.57
CA PHE A 412 -17.92 2.32 10.47
C PHE A 412 -18.43 1.18 9.58
N LYS A 413 -18.27 1.34 8.27
CA LYS A 413 -18.63 0.38 7.22
C LYS A 413 -17.47 -0.52 6.83
N LEU A 414 -16.24 -0.16 7.17
CA LEU A 414 -15.01 -0.89 6.84
C LEU A 414 -14.25 -1.30 8.10
N ASP A 415 -13.46 -2.37 7.96
CA ASP A 415 -12.39 -2.71 8.90
C ASP A 415 -11.14 -1.88 8.57
N TYR A 416 -10.42 -1.43 9.59
CA TYR A 416 -9.22 -0.60 9.43
C TYR A 416 -8.02 -1.22 10.15
N TYR A 417 -6.84 -0.94 9.62
CA TYR A 417 -5.58 -1.49 10.08
C TYR A 417 -4.57 -0.38 10.33
N TRP A 418 -3.62 -0.65 11.23
CA TRP A 418 -2.45 0.20 11.44
C TRP A 418 -1.21 -0.47 10.87
N MET A 419 -0.53 0.19 9.93
CA MET A 419 0.61 -0.37 9.20
C MET A 419 1.87 0.44 9.51
N MET A 420 2.96 -0.22 9.90
CA MET A 420 4.23 0.43 10.22
C MET A 420 5.41 -0.25 9.51
N GLY A 421 6.44 0.54 9.20
CA GLY A 421 7.72 -0.03 8.76
C GLY A 421 8.47 -0.65 9.93
N ASP A 422 9.38 -1.58 9.61
CA ASP A 422 10.28 -2.16 10.60
C ASP A 422 11.46 -1.23 10.89
N ASN A 423 11.81 -0.36 9.93
CA ASN A 423 12.70 0.77 10.18
C ASN A 423 11.90 1.96 10.74
N ARG A 424 11.69 1.97 12.06
CA ARG A 424 10.69 2.79 12.74
C ARG A 424 10.94 4.30 12.63
N HIS A 425 12.18 4.74 12.44
CA HIS A 425 12.52 6.15 12.23
C HIS A 425 12.84 6.47 10.76
N ASN A 426 12.77 5.50 9.84
CA ASN A 426 12.95 5.72 8.41
C ASN A 426 11.81 5.05 7.62
N SER A 427 10.58 5.37 7.98
CA SER A 427 9.40 4.80 7.35
C SER A 427 8.26 5.80 7.35
N ALA A 428 7.88 6.27 6.15
CA ALA A 428 6.55 6.79 5.93
C ALA A 428 5.57 5.62 6.12
N ASP A 429 4.68 5.72 7.11
CA ASP A 429 3.71 4.70 7.50
C ASP A 429 2.44 5.28 8.14
N SER A 430 1.59 4.45 8.77
CA SER A 430 0.31 4.91 9.35
C SER A 430 0.45 6.05 10.36
N ARG A 431 1.62 6.29 10.94
CA ARG A 431 1.88 7.49 11.76
C ARG A 431 1.76 8.80 10.96
N TYR A 432 1.82 8.77 9.63
CA TYR A 432 1.78 9.94 8.75
C TYR A 432 0.47 10.06 7.95
N TRP A 433 -0.10 8.94 7.50
CA TRP A 433 -1.35 8.93 6.72
C TRP A 433 -2.56 8.35 7.45
N GLY A 434 -2.37 7.80 8.64
CA GLY A 434 -3.43 7.20 9.45
C GLY A 434 -3.78 5.78 9.03
N PHE A 435 -5.06 5.46 9.11
CA PHE A 435 -5.56 4.11 8.95
C PHE A 435 -5.47 3.59 7.52
N VAL A 436 -5.27 2.27 7.38
CA VAL A 436 -5.39 1.53 6.13
C VAL A 436 -6.73 0.79 6.13
N PRO A 437 -7.73 1.20 5.32
CA PRO A 437 -9.01 0.51 5.29
C PRO A 437 -8.92 -0.84 4.54
N GLU A 438 -9.85 -1.76 4.82
CA GLU A 438 -9.86 -3.11 4.27
C GLU A 438 -9.90 -3.15 2.73
N ASP A 439 -10.47 -2.13 2.08
CA ASP A 439 -10.53 -2.01 0.62
C ASP A 439 -9.17 -1.69 0.00
N HIS A 440 -8.17 -1.27 0.77
CA HIS A 440 -6.81 -1.01 0.29
C HIS A 440 -5.94 -2.27 0.33
N ILE A 441 -6.31 -3.30 1.10
CA ILE A 441 -5.49 -4.50 1.28
C ILE A 441 -5.39 -5.28 -0.05
N VAL A 442 -4.17 -5.49 -0.53
CA VAL A 442 -3.91 -6.21 -1.80
C VAL A 442 -3.68 -7.70 -1.53
N GLY A 443 -2.75 -8.03 -0.63
CA GLY A 443 -2.36 -9.41 -0.40
C GLY A 443 -1.19 -9.58 0.58
N LYS A 444 -0.80 -10.85 0.80
CA LYS A 444 0.28 -11.25 1.68
C LYS A 444 1.52 -11.66 0.88
N PRO A 445 2.70 -11.04 1.06
CA PRO A 445 3.96 -11.58 0.58
C PRO A 445 4.22 -12.98 1.15
N ILE A 446 4.51 -13.95 0.29
CA ILE A 446 4.73 -15.35 0.71
C ILE A 446 6.22 -15.67 0.71
N PHE A 447 6.93 -15.36 -0.37
CA PHE A 447 8.37 -15.59 -0.48
C PHE A 447 9.03 -14.54 -1.38
N ILE A 448 10.35 -14.41 -1.22
CA ILE A 448 11.21 -13.60 -2.07
C ILE A 448 11.62 -14.44 -3.29
N TRP A 449 11.15 -14.12 -4.49
CA TRP A 449 11.48 -14.91 -5.69
C TRP A 449 12.73 -14.39 -6.42
N TRP A 450 13.10 -13.13 -6.18
CA TRP A 450 14.34 -12.53 -6.63
C TRP A 450 14.83 -11.49 -5.63
N SER A 451 16.14 -11.30 -5.52
CA SER A 451 16.72 -10.24 -4.69
C SER A 451 18.05 -9.79 -5.27
N SER A 452 18.18 -8.48 -5.46
CA SER A 452 19.42 -7.86 -5.94
C SER A 452 19.68 -6.57 -5.20
N ASP A 453 20.94 -6.37 -4.84
CA ASP A 453 21.44 -5.16 -4.21
C ASP A 453 21.49 -4.00 -5.23
N PRO A 454 20.78 -2.89 -5.00
CA PRO A 454 20.81 -1.75 -5.91
C PRO A 454 22.18 -1.07 -5.99
N ASP A 455 23.02 -1.22 -4.96
CA ASP A 455 24.35 -0.59 -4.90
C ASP A 455 25.41 -1.38 -5.69
N ARG A 456 25.09 -2.61 -6.12
CA ARG A 456 26.00 -3.50 -6.84
C ARG A 456 25.51 -3.79 -8.26
N LYS A 457 26.42 -3.72 -9.23
CA LYS A 457 26.08 -3.90 -10.66
C LYS A 457 26.17 -5.35 -11.12
N GLY A 458 25.21 -5.78 -11.92
CA GLY A 458 25.22 -7.10 -12.57
C GLY A 458 25.01 -8.25 -11.58
N PHE A 459 25.56 -9.42 -11.89
CA PHE A 459 25.35 -10.64 -11.09
C PHE A 459 25.99 -10.61 -9.70
N SER A 460 26.95 -9.71 -9.44
CA SER A 460 27.57 -9.55 -8.11
C SER A 460 26.64 -8.92 -7.08
N GLY A 461 25.55 -8.28 -7.52
CA GLY A 461 24.51 -7.76 -6.65
C GLY A 461 23.44 -8.79 -6.28
N VAL A 462 23.41 -9.97 -6.90
CA VAL A 462 22.35 -10.96 -6.61
C VAL A 462 22.54 -11.54 -5.21
N ARG A 463 21.51 -11.40 -4.37
CA ARG A 463 21.50 -11.90 -2.99
C ARG A 463 20.95 -13.33 -2.98
N TRP A 464 21.76 -14.29 -3.43
CA TRP A 464 21.37 -15.69 -3.62
C TRP A 464 20.75 -16.34 -2.38
N SER A 465 21.24 -16.00 -1.18
CA SER A 465 20.72 -16.52 0.10
C SER A 465 19.28 -16.10 0.40
N ARG A 466 18.75 -15.05 -0.25
CA ARG A 466 17.39 -14.55 -0.05
C ARG A 466 16.38 -15.20 -0.99
N ILE A 467 16.81 -15.69 -2.14
CA ILE A 467 15.91 -16.31 -3.14
C ILE A 467 15.26 -17.57 -2.54
N GLY A 468 13.93 -17.61 -2.59
CA GLY A 468 13.12 -18.68 -2.01
C GLY A 468 12.81 -18.53 -0.51
N SER A 469 13.32 -17.48 0.15
CA SER A 469 13.05 -17.24 1.57
C SER A 469 11.57 -16.96 1.81
N ILE A 470 10.95 -17.71 2.73
CA ILE A 470 9.57 -17.50 3.15
C ILE A 470 9.52 -16.25 4.04
N VAL A 471 8.66 -15.29 3.68
CA VAL A 471 8.59 -13.99 4.35
C VAL A 471 8.24 -14.12 5.83
N ASP A 472 7.29 -15.00 6.18
CA ASP A 472 6.90 -15.24 7.58
C ASP A 472 8.02 -15.83 8.44
N ASN A 473 9.04 -16.44 7.83
CA ASN A 473 10.21 -16.99 8.53
C ASN A 473 11.34 -15.98 8.68
N ILE A 474 11.22 -14.80 8.06
CA ILE A 474 12.18 -13.72 8.21
C ILE A 474 11.87 -13.05 9.56
N LYS A 475 12.61 -13.53 10.56
CA LYS A 475 12.64 -13.01 11.92
C LYS A 475 13.31 -11.66 11.95
#